data_AF-A0A838QTW9-F1
#
_entry.id   AF-A0A838QTW9-F1
#
_cell.length_a   1.000
_cell.length_b   1.000
_cell.length_c   1.000
_cell.angle_alpha   90.00
_cell.angle_beta   90.00
_cell.angle_gamma   90.00
#
_symmetry.space_group_name_H-M   'P 1'
#
loop_
_entity.id
_entity.type
_entity.pdbx_description
1 polymer ?
#
loop_
_entity_poly.entity_id
_entity_poly.type
_entity_poly.pdbx_seq_one_letter_code
_entity_poly.pdbx_strand_id
1 'polypeptide(L)' 'MPTISAFRGIRYDLGHVGSLSDVIAPPYDVIDPALQDELYKKHPANVVRLILNRDEPGDDEHSNRYSRAARFLRNWMREG' A
#
# COMPACT_ATOMS: atom_id res chain seq x y z
N MET A 1 23.70 22.16 -14.86
CA MET A 1 22.76 22.64 -13.82
C MET A 1 21.62 21.63 -13.75
N PRO A 2 21.28 21.06 -12.59
CA PRO A 2 20.13 20.16 -12.46
C PRO A 2 18.81 20.94 -12.63
N THR A 3 17.83 20.33 -13.28
CA THR A 3 16.46 20.87 -13.38
C THR A 3 15.66 20.37 -12.18
N ILE A 4 15.08 21.29 -11.41
CA ILE A 4 14.27 20.98 -10.21
C ILE A 4 12.80 21.33 -10.51
N SER A 5 11.88 20.41 -10.24
CA SER A 5 10.44 20.61 -10.41
C SER A 5 9.66 20.02 -9.25
N ALA A 6 8.54 20.64 -8.88
CA ALA A 6 7.61 20.08 -7.91
C ALA A 6 6.90 18.84 -8.48
N PHE A 7 6.53 17.91 -7.60
CA PHE A 7 5.66 16.79 -7.92
C PHE A 7 4.41 16.83 -7.04
N ARG A 8 3.31 16.29 -7.56
CA ARG A 8 2.06 16.19 -6.79
C ARG A 8 2.14 15.01 -5.84
N GLY A 9 2.20 15.29 -4.54
CA GLY A 9 2.12 14.27 -3.51
C GLY A 9 0.72 13.65 -3.43
N ILE A 10 0.67 12.41 -2.95
CA ILE A 10 -0.57 11.67 -2.66
C ILE A 10 -0.75 11.63 -1.14
N ARG A 11 -1.99 11.77 -0.66
CA ARG A 11 -2.37 11.68 0.75
C ARG A 11 -3.64 10.86 0.87
N TYR A 12 -3.81 10.19 2.00
CA TYR A 12 -5.08 9.57 2.35
C TYR A 12 -6.16 10.63 2.57
N ASP A 13 -7.36 10.36 2.07
CA ASP A 13 -8.57 11.07 2.50
C ASP A 13 -9.04 10.53 3.86
N LEU A 14 -8.84 11.31 4.92
CA LEU A 14 -9.25 10.93 6.28
C LEU A 14 -10.77 10.86 6.45
N GLY A 15 -11.56 11.50 5.57
CA GLY A 15 -13.01 11.32 5.53
C GLY A 15 -13.41 9.95 5.01
N HIS A 16 -12.56 9.32 4.19
CA HIS A 16 -12.77 7.99 3.64
C HIS A 16 -12.18 6.89 4.52
N VAL A 17 -10.93 7.05 5.00
CA VAL A 17 -10.23 6.00 5.77
C VAL A 17 -10.37 6.12 7.28
N GLY A 18 -10.94 7.22 7.79
CA GLY A 18 -11.03 7.50 9.22
C GLY A 18 -9.65 7.84 9.81
N SER A 19 -9.11 6.96 10.65
CA SER A 19 -7.85 7.22 11.36
C SER A 19 -6.63 6.88 10.52
N LEU A 20 -5.70 7.84 10.41
CA LEU A 20 -4.41 7.61 9.74
C LEU A 20 -3.61 6.44 10.36
N SER A 21 -3.75 6.22 11.68
CA SER A 21 -3.06 5.14 12.40
C SER A 21 -3.40 3.75 11.89
N ASP A 22 -4.55 3.59 11.24
CA ASP A 22 -5.06 2.30 10.80
C ASP A 22 -4.59 1.92 9.39
N VAL A 23 -4.13 2.92 8.63
CA VAL A 23 -3.70 2.75 7.24
C VAL A 23 -2.19 2.87 7.02
N ILE A 24 -1.41 3.18 8.05
CA ILE A 24 0.05 3.21 7.98
C ILE A 24 0.68 1.89 8.44
N ALA A 25 1.94 1.70 8.06
CA ALA A 25 2.78 0.57 8.43
C ALA A 25 4.22 1.07 8.70
N PRO A 26 5.02 0.36 9.50
CA PRO A 26 6.45 0.62 9.59
C PRO A 26 7.15 0.27 8.26
N PRO A 27 8.45 0.59 8.11
CA PRO A 27 9.27 0.15 6.97
C PRO A 27 9.21 -1.38 6.76
N TYR A 28 9.24 -1.83 5.50
CA TYR A 28 8.99 -3.24 5.16
C TYR A 28 10.06 -4.21 5.72
N ASP A 29 11.26 -3.73 5.97
CA ASP A 29 12.41 -4.48 6.47
C ASP A 29 12.29 -4.87 7.94
N VAL A 30 11.33 -4.28 8.67
CA VAL A 30 11.01 -4.65 10.07
C VAL A 30 9.66 -5.36 10.21
N ILE A 31 8.96 -5.64 9.10
CA ILE A 31 7.67 -6.34 9.11
C ILE A 31 7.89 -7.84 8.97
N ASP A 32 7.57 -8.59 10.02
CA ASP A 32 7.51 -10.05 9.97
C ASP A 32 6.15 -10.55 9.43
N PRO A 33 5.99 -11.85 9.13
CA PRO A 33 4.73 -12.38 8.60
C PRO A 33 3.52 -12.21 9.52
N ALA A 34 3.71 -12.20 10.84
CA ALA A 34 2.61 -12.03 11.79
C ALA A 34 2.11 -10.58 11.77
N LEU A 35 3.02 -9.62 11.81
CA LEU A 35 2.70 -8.19 11.69
C LEU A 35 2.13 -7.85 10.31
N GLN A 36 2.64 -8.46 9.24
CA GLN A 36 2.03 -8.33 7.91
C GLN A 36 0.56 -8.78 7.95
N ASP A 37 0.26 -9.87 8.66
CA ASP A 37 -1.10 -10.36 8.79
C ASP A 37 -2.03 -9.43 9.58
N GLU A 38 -1.55 -8.91 10.70
CA GLU A 38 -2.24 -7.91 11.50
C GLU A 38 -2.53 -6.63 10.71
N LEU A 39 -1.54 -6.08 9.99
CA LEU A 39 -1.70 -4.86 9.18
C LEU A 39 -2.74 -5.04 8.05
N TYR A 40 -2.76 -6.22 7.42
CA TYR A 40 -3.76 -6.58 6.41
C TYR A 40 -5.18 -6.63 6.97
N LYS A 41 -5.34 -7.12 8.21
CA LYS A 41 -6.61 -7.18 8.93
C LYS A 41 -7.03 -5.81 9.48
N LYS A 42 -6.06 -4.95 9.80
CA LYS A 42 -6.31 -3.64 10.42
C LYS A 42 -7.16 -2.72 9.56
N HIS A 43 -6.83 -2.59 8.27
CA HIS A 43 -7.62 -1.77 7.35
C HIS A 43 -7.44 -2.21 5.88
N PRO A 44 -8.50 -2.21 5.04
CA PRO A 44 -8.39 -2.55 3.62
C PRO A 44 -7.47 -1.60 2.84
N ALA A 45 -7.33 -0.34 3.28
CA ALA A 45 -6.45 0.66 2.69
C ALA A 45 -5.05 0.76 3.35
N ASN A 46 -4.66 -0.22 4.19
CA ASN A 46 -3.35 -0.17 4.84
C ASN A 46 -2.20 -0.27 3.83
N VAL A 47 -1.23 0.64 3.94
CA VAL A 47 -0.11 0.82 3.01
C VAL A 47 0.77 -0.42 2.87
N VAL A 48 0.70 -1.39 3.79
CA VAL A 48 1.34 -2.71 3.66
C VAL A 48 1.01 -3.37 2.31
N ARG A 49 -0.19 -3.14 1.76
CA ARG A 49 -0.62 -3.66 0.44
C ARG A 49 0.16 -3.05 -0.73
N LEU A 50 0.90 -1.98 -0.51
CA LEU A 50 1.77 -1.34 -1.49
C LEU A 50 3.26 -1.65 -1.22
N ILE A 51 3.69 -1.57 0.03
CA ILE A 51 5.12 -1.69 0.38
C ILE A 51 5.59 -3.13 0.60
N LEU A 52 4.69 -4.02 1.02
CA LEU A 52 4.99 -5.43 1.31
C LEU A 52 3.73 -6.27 1.10
N ASN A 53 3.27 -6.34 -0.15
CA ASN A 53 2.10 -7.14 -0.51
C ASN A 53 2.43 -8.63 -0.40
N ARG A 54 1.44 -9.46 -0.03
CA ARG A 54 1.59 -10.90 0.15
C ARG A 54 1.84 -11.61 -1.19
N ASP A 55 2.66 -12.65 -1.10
CA ASP A 55 2.68 -13.70 -2.11
C ASP A 55 1.40 -14.54 -1.96
N GLU A 56 0.76 -14.86 -3.08
CA GLU A 56 -0.47 -15.66 -3.10
C GLU A 56 -0.27 -16.93 -3.94
N PRO A 57 -0.98 -18.03 -3.62
CA PRO A 57 -0.99 -19.19 -4.49
C PRO A 57 -1.42 -18.82 -5.91
N GLY A 58 -0.61 -19.20 -6.91
CA GLY A 58 -0.86 -18.86 -8.31
C GLY A 58 -0.15 -17.59 -8.79
N ASP A 59 0.69 -16.98 -7.97
CA ASP A 59 1.57 -15.91 -8.42
C ASP A 59 2.54 -16.38 -9.52
N ASP A 60 2.68 -15.57 -10.55
CA ASP A 60 3.58 -15.79 -11.68
C ASP A 60 4.29 -14.48 -12.09
N GLU A 61 4.99 -14.51 -13.24
CA GLU A 61 5.73 -13.35 -13.74
C GLU A 61 4.85 -12.13 -14.05
N HIS A 62 3.58 -12.33 -14.40
CA HIS A 62 2.64 -11.28 -14.84
C HIS A 62 1.62 -10.90 -13.77
N SER A 63 1.21 -11.86 -12.94
CA SER A 63 0.22 -11.71 -11.89
C SER A 63 0.86 -12.07 -10.55
N ASN A 64 1.28 -11.06 -9.78
CA ASN A 64 1.95 -11.26 -8.51
C ASN A 64 1.70 -10.08 -7.56
N ARG A 65 2.38 -10.10 -6.42
CA ARG A 65 2.31 -9.05 -5.39
C ARG A 65 2.48 -7.63 -5.93
N TYR A 66 3.31 -7.42 -6.95
CA TYR A 66 3.57 -6.08 -7.52
C TYR A 66 2.42 -5.63 -8.42
N SER A 67 1.89 -6.51 -9.27
CA SER A 67 0.74 -6.17 -10.11
C SER A 67 -0.53 -5.97 -9.27
N ARG A 68 -0.67 -6.70 -8.14
CA ARG A 68 -1.68 -6.44 -7.11
C ARG A 68 -1.49 -5.07 -6.43
N ALA A 69 -0.28 -4.72 -6.00
CA ALA A 69 0.00 -3.41 -5.41
C ALA A 69 -0.37 -2.26 -6.38
N ALA A 70 -0.01 -2.39 -7.65
CA ALA A 70 -0.38 -1.42 -8.69
C ALA A 70 -1.91 -1.30 -8.86
N ARG A 71 -2.64 -2.42 -8.76
CA ARG A 71 -4.11 -2.43 -8.79
C ARG A 71 -4.72 -1.73 -7.57
N PHE A 72 -4.21 -2.00 -6.36
CA PHE A 72 -4.64 -1.29 -5.14
C PHE A 72 -4.45 0.22 -5.29
N LEU A 73 -3.26 0.67 -5.69
CA LEU A 73 -2.98 2.10 -5.87
C LEU A 73 -3.92 2.74 -6.89
N ARG A 74 -4.16 2.10 -8.05
CA ARG A 74 -5.11 2.60 -9.05
C ARG A 74 -6.55 2.67 -8.54
N ASN A 75 -6.96 1.75 -7.67
CA ASN A 75 -8.30 1.76 -7.09
C ASN A 75 -8.41 2.90 -6.06
N TRP A 76 -7.47 3.01 -5.14
CA TRP A 76 -7.49 4.06 -4.10
C TRP A 76 -7.46 5.46 -4.71
N MET A 77 -6.65 5.69 -5.76
CA MET A 77 -6.63 6.96 -6.47
C MET A 77 -7.96 7.34 -7.14
N ARG A 78 -8.88 6.38 -7.35
CA ARG A 78 -10.23 6.62 -7.90
C ARG A 78 -11.28 6.77 -6.80
N GLU A 79 -11.08 6.10 -5.67
CA GLU A 79 -12.03 6.05 -4.56
C GLU A 79 -11.94 7.28 -3.64
N GLY A 80 -10.75 7.89 -3.54
CA GLY A 80 -10.48 9.02 -2.66
C GLY A 80 -9.63 8.62 -1.46
#